data_AF-A0A6P6Q9M4-F1
#
_entry.id   AF-A0A6P6Q9M4-F1
#
_cell.length_a   1.000
_cell.length_b   1.000
_cell.length_c   1.000
_cell.angle_alpha   90.00
_cell.angle_beta   90.00
_cell.angle_gamma   90.00
#
_symmetry.space_group_name_H-M   'P 1'
#
loop_
_entity.id
_entity.type
_entity.pdbx_description
1 polymer ?
#
loop_
_entity_poly.entity_id
_entity_poly.type
_entity_poly.pdbx_seq_one_letter_code
_entity_poly.pdbx_strand_id
1 'polypeptide(L)'
;MSGFENRLQSYSSTQLNELLEDDDKLRGMVREMEEMQDMQQNKELTIASNRSLAEQNLNLQPELDHQKIQLTKRYCCLQDLHESYQLRRSTLGNSSLDTLLALLQTEGAKIEEETENMADSFLDGSLPLDSFIDDYQSKRTLAHLRRVKIDKLREMVLKGVHLPQGSSTDPSQPQETHNSSAPFQRLANGSPAHVRPAPTSQASAMPYNPQSTSAPLPNTVPSYSCPHPQALPQEPGAGLPPRAGFIIQ
;
A
#
# COMPACT_ATOMS: atom_id res chain seq x y z
N MET A 1 -17.22 44.16 -33.55
CA MET A 1 -18.35 45.10 -33.55
C MET A 1 -18.31 46.07 -34.75
N SER A 2 -17.14 46.62 -35.13
CA SER A 2 -17.05 47.59 -36.22
C SER A 2 -17.52 47.06 -37.60
N GLY A 3 -17.34 45.75 -37.88
CA GLY A 3 -17.79 45.15 -39.15
C GLY A 3 -19.32 45.10 -39.32
N PHE A 4 -20.06 44.91 -38.24
CA PHE A 4 -21.53 44.83 -38.25
C PHE A 4 -22.17 46.20 -38.46
N GLU A 5 -21.67 47.21 -37.75
CA GLU A 5 -22.12 48.61 -37.91
C GLU A 5 -21.87 49.13 -39.33
N ASN A 6 -20.69 48.86 -39.91
CA ASN A 6 -20.39 49.26 -41.28
C ASN A 6 -21.33 48.60 -42.31
N ARG A 7 -21.74 47.35 -42.07
CA ARG A 7 -22.68 46.63 -42.94
C ARG A 7 -24.09 47.22 -42.84
N LEU A 8 -24.54 47.56 -41.63
CA LEU A 8 -25.83 48.23 -41.42
C LEU A 8 -25.91 49.62 -42.04
N GLN A 9 -24.80 50.39 -42.00
CA GLN A 9 -24.70 51.73 -42.59
C GLN A 9 -24.78 51.72 -44.13
N SER A 10 -24.57 50.57 -44.77
CA SER A 10 -24.62 50.43 -46.24
C SER A 10 -26.01 50.13 -46.80
N TYR A 11 -27.01 49.85 -45.94
CA TYR A 11 -28.37 49.51 -46.37
C TYR A 11 -29.27 50.75 -46.50
N SER A 12 -30.25 50.68 -47.41
CA SER A 12 -31.27 51.72 -47.56
C SER A 12 -32.39 51.57 -46.51
N SER A 13 -33.17 52.63 -46.29
CA SER A 13 -34.27 52.62 -45.31
C SER A 13 -35.31 51.52 -45.56
N THR A 14 -35.54 51.13 -46.81
CA THR A 14 -36.47 50.03 -47.15
C THR A 14 -35.88 48.66 -46.84
N GLN A 15 -34.57 48.48 -47.04
CA GLN A 15 -33.84 47.25 -46.70
C GLN A 15 -33.68 47.06 -45.18
N LEU A 16 -33.46 48.14 -44.44
CA LEU A 16 -33.47 48.10 -42.97
C LEU A 16 -34.85 47.73 -42.42
N ASN A 17 -35.92 48.26 -43.01
CA ASN A 17 -37.29 47.93 -42.59
C ASN A 17 -37.62 46.47 -42.91
N GLU A 18 -37.21 45.96 -44.07
CA GLU A 18 -37.33 44.54 -44.42
C GLU A 18 -36.54 43.63 -43.45
N LEU A 19 -35.33 44.04 -43.05
CA LEU A 19 -34.51 43.31 -42.10
C LEU A 19 -35.10 43.30 -40.68
N LEU A 20 -35.89 44.32 -40.33
CA LEU A 20 -36.59 44.41 -39.04
C LEU A 20 -37.83 43.50 -38.99
N GLU A 21 -38.50 43.34 -40.14
CA GLU A 21 -39.71 42.51 -40.28
C GLU A 21 -39.38 41.04 -40.56
N ASP A 22 -38.19 40.73 -41.09
CA ASP A 22 -37.68 39.38 -41.36
C ASP A 22 -36.56 38.97 -40.39
N ASP A 23 -37.01 38.33 -39.33
CA ASP A 23 -36.24 37.79 -38.24
C ASP A 23 -35.22 36.72 -38.68
N ASP A 24 -35.49 35.97 -39.76
CA ASP A 24 -34.58 34.96 -40.31
C ASP A 24 -33.43 35.59 -41.09
N LYS A 25 -33.69 36.68 -41.84
CA LYS A 25 -32.63 37.48 -42.46
C LYS A 25 -31.68 38.08 -41.42
N LEU A 26 -32.23 38.62 -40.33
CA LEU A 26 -31.43 39.18 -39.24
C LEU A 26 -30.54 38.10 -38.59
N ARG A 27 -31.10 36.92 -38.29
CA ARG A 27 -30.33 35.76 -37.77
C ARG A 27 -29.26 35.28 -38.75
N GLY A 28 -29.55 35.29 -40.05
CA GLY A 28 -28.58 34.97 -41.11
C GLY A 28 -27.39 35.91 -41.09
N MET A 29 -27.64 37.22 -41.05
CA MET A 29 -26.58 38.23 -40.98
C MET A 29 -25.73 38.11 -39.71
N VAL A 30 -26.34 37.81 -38.56
CA VAL A 30 -25.63 37.57 -37.30
C VAL A 30 -24.78 36.29 -37.36
N ARG A 31 -25.22 35.25 -38.06
CA ARG A 31 -24.42 34.02 -38.27
C ARG A 31 -23.22 34.23 -39.19
N GLU A 32 -23.33 35.14 -40.14
CA GLU A 32 -22.23 35.54 -41.03
C GLU A 32 -21.21 36.46 -40.35
N MET A 33 -21.52 36.97 -39.15
CA MET A 33 -20.60 37.82 -38.40
C MET A 33 -19.36 37.02 -37.98
N GLU A 34 -18.19 37.63 -38.12
CA GLU A 34 -16.89 37.04 -37.78
C GLU A 34 -16.86 36.52 -36.34
N GLU A 35 -17.35 37.31 -35.38
CA GLU A 35 -17.41 36.89 -33.98
C GLU A 35 -18.30 35.66 -33.75
N MET A 36 -19.37 35.47 -34.54
CA MET A 36 -20.23 34.30 -34.44
C MET A 36 -19.61 33.07 -35.13
N GLN A 37 -18.93 33.26 -36.26
CA GLN A 37 -18.18 32.19 -36.92
C GLN A 37 -17.02 31.70 -36.05
N ASP A 38 -16.24 32.61 -35.46
CA ASP A 38 -15.14 32.29 -34.54
C ASP A 38 -15.65 31.51 -33.32
N MET A 39 -16.77 31.95 -32.73
CA MET A 39 -17.40 31.23 -31.62
C MET A 39 -17.84 29.82 -32.03
N GLN A 40 -18.44 29.68 -33.22
CA GLN A 40 -18.88 28.39 -33.75
C GLN A 40 -17.68 27.47 -34.04
N GLN A 41 -16.61 28.00 -34.61
CA GLN A 41 -15.37 27.26 -34.84
C GLN A 41 -14.72 26.82 -33.53
N ASN A 42 -14.67 27.71 -32.53
CA ASN A 42 -14.14 27.37 -31.21
C ASN A 42 -14.98 26.30 -30.49
N LYS A 43 -16.30 26.36 -30.64
CA LYS A 43 -17.21 25.32 -30.17
C LYS A 43 -16.91 23.98 -30.83
N GLU A 44 -16.75 23.95 -32.15
CA GLU A 44 -16.42 22.74 -32.90
C GLU A 44 -15.06 22.16 -32.49
N LEU A 45 -14.05 23.01 -32.33
CA LEU A 45 -12.72 22.61 -31.84
C LEU A 45 -12.81 22.01 -30.44
N THR A 46 -13.59 22.62 -29.55
CA THR A 46 -13.80 22.13 -28.19
C THR A 46 -14.52 20.77 -28.19
N ILE A 47 -15.55 20.61 -29.02
CA ILE A 47 -16.28 19.33 -29.16
C ILE A 47 -15.34 18.25 -29.72
N ALA A 48 -14.55 18.57 -30.75
CA ALA A 48 -13.59 17.63 -31.32
C ALA A 48 -12.51 17.21 -30.29
N SER A 49 -12.00 18.17 -29.52
CA SER A 49 -11.04 17.92 -28.44
C SER A 49 -11.64 17.03 -27.34
N ASN A 50 -12.84 17.35 -26.87
CA ASN A 50 -13.54 16.55 -25.86
C ASN A 50 -13.81 15.13 -26.36
N ARG A 51 -14.25 14.98 -27.61
CA ARG A 51 -14.46 13.68 -28.24
C ARG A 51 -13.18 12.86 -28.31
N SER A 52 -12.08 13.46 -28.77
CA SER A 52 -10.76 12.82 -28.82
C SER A 52 -10.33 12.33 -27.44
N LEU A 53 -10.50 13.17 -26.41
CA LEU A 53 -10.17 12.80 -25.03
C LEU A 53 -11.06 11.68 -24.50
N ALA A 54 -12.36 11.70 -24.81
CA ALA A 54 -13.28 10.64 -24.43
C ALA A 54 -12.92 9.32 -25.09
N GLU A 55 -12.57 9.33 -26.39
CA GLU A 55 -12.11 8.14 -27.12
C GLU A 55 -10.79 7.61 -26.53
N GLN A 56 -9.84 8.48 -26.18
CA GLN A 56 -8.61 8.08 -25.51
C GLN A 56 -8.89 7.45 -24.14
N ASN A 57 -9.77 8.05 -23.33
CA ASN A 57 -10.14 7.51 -22.03
C ASN A 57 -10.79 6.11 -22.15
N LEU A 58 -11.67 5.93 -23.13
CA LEU A 58 -12.28 4.63 -23.42
C LEU A 58 -11.24 3.58 -23.85
N ASN A 59 -10.22 3.99 -24.61
CA ASN A 59 -9.12 3.09 -25.01
C ASN A 59 -8.22 2.69 -23.83
N LEU A 60 -8.04 3.55 -22.83
CA LEU A 60 -7.24 3.26 -21.64
C LEU A 60 -7.98 2.40 -20.61
N GLN A 61 -9.30 2.50 -20.56
CA GLN A 61 -10.15 1.76 -19.62
C GLN A 61 -9.87 0.24 -19.57
N PRO A 62 -9.78 -0.51 -20.69
CA PRO A 62 -9.54 -1.97 -20.63
C PRO A 62 -8.18 -2.33 -20.02
N GLU A 63 -7.14 -1.53 -20.27
CA GLU A 63 -5.82 -1.77 -19.69
C GLU A 63 -5.83 -1.51 -18.17
N LEU A 64 -6.45 -0.41 -17.74
CA LEU A 64 -6.62 -0.10 -16.32
C LEU A 64 -7.44 -1.15 -15.59
N ASP A 65 -8.53 -1.62 -16.21
CA ASP A 65 -9.37 -2.69 -15.65
C ASP A 65 -8.59 -4.00 -15.56
N HIS A 66 -7.79 -4.35 -16.57
CA HIS A 66 -6.90 -5.51 -16.52
C HIS A 66 -5.88 -5.40 -15.38
N GLN A 67 -5.19 -4.26 -15.26
CA GLN A 67 -4.22 -4.02 -14.19
C GLN A 67 -4.87 -4.07 -12.81
N LYS A 68 -6.07 -3.50 -12.66
CA LYS A 68 -6.86 -3.56 -11.43
C LYS A 68 -7.18 -5.00 -11.05
N ILE A 69 -7.67 -5.81 -11.99
CA ILE A 69 -7.96 -7.24 -11.75
C ILE A 69 -6.70 -7.98 -11.30
N GLN A 70 -5.57 -7.75 -11.98
CA GLN A 70 -4.31 -8.41 -11.62
C GLN A 70 -3.82 -8.00 -10.23
N LEU A 71 -3.91 -6.72 -9.89
CA LEU A 71 -3.57 -6.21 -8.56
C LEU A 71 -4.47 -6.84 -7.49
N THR A 72 -5.79 -6.87 -7.71
CA THR A 72 -6.75 -7.50 -6.79
C THR A 72 -6.43 -8.98 -6.61
N LYS A 73 -6.14 -9.72 -7.69
CA LYS A 73 -5.76 -11.13 -7.60
C LYS A 73 -4.49 -11.33 -6.76
N ARG A 74 -3.46 -10.52 -6.99
CA ARG A 74 -2.20 -10.58 -6.21
C ARG A 74 -2.45 -10.28 -4.74
N TYR A 75 -3.30 -9.30 -4.45
CA TYR A 75 -3.67 -8.95 -3.08
C TYR A 75 -4.43 -10.09 -2.39
N CYS A 76 -5.41 -10.71 -3.05
CA CYS A 76 -6.12 -11.88 -2.51
C CYS A 76 -5.16 -13.03 -2.19
N CYS A 77 -4.26 -13.38 -3.12
CA CYS A 77 -3.27 -14.43 -2.86
C CYS A 77 -2.34 -14.09 -1.68
N LEU A 78 -1.95 -12.83 -1.53
CA LEU A 78 -1.14 -12.37 -0.40
C LEU A 78 -1.93 -12.48 0.91
N GLN A 79 -3.20 -12.11 0.89
CA GLN A 79 -4.09 -12.22 2.05
C GLN A 79 -4.23 -13.68 2.49
N ASP A 80 -4.52 -14.60 1.56
CA ASP A 80 -4.62 -16.04 1.86
C ASP A 80 -3.32 -16.57 2.47
N LEU A 81 -2.17 -16.19 1.89
CA LEU A 81 -0.86 -16.57 2.41
C LEU A 81 -0.62 -16.00 3.80
N HIS A 82 -0.96 -14.73 4.02
CA HIS A 82 -0.83 -14.08 5.31
C HIS A 82 -1.70 -14.77 6.36
N GLU A 83 -2.97 -15.05 6.07
CA GLU A 83 -3.86 -15.79 6.98
C GLU A 83 -3.31 -17.17 7.32
N SER A 84 -2.81 -17.91 6.33
CA SER A 84 -2.18 -19.22 6.55
C SER A 84 -0.91 -19.13 7.42
N TYR A 85 -0.10 -18.09 7.23
CA TYR A 85 1.08 -17.82 8.03
C TYR A 85 0.71 -17.45 9.47
N GLN A 86 -0.29 -16.59 9.67
CA GLN A 86 -0.77 -16.20 10.99
C GLN A 86 -1.30 -17.40 11.77
N LEU A 87 -2.04 -18.30 11.11
CA LEU A 87 -2.52 -19.54 11.71
C LEU A 87 -1.37 -20.49 12.09
N ARG A 88 -0.37 -20.63 11.22
CA ARG A 88 0.82 -21.42 11.53
C ARG A 88 1.62 -20.80 12.69
N ARG A 89 1.70 -19.48 12.76
CA ARG A 89 2.41 -18.78 13.82
C ARG A 89 1.68 -18.89 15.16
N SER A 90 0.36 -18.77 15.17
CA SER A 90 -0.43 -18.94 16.40
C SER A 90 -0.33 -20.36 16.95
N THR A 91 -0.31 -21.38 16.07
CA THR A 91 -0.14 -22.79 16.49
C THR A 91 1.26 -23.11 17.00
N LEU A 92 2.31 -22.52 16.41
CA LEU A 92 3.68 -22.72 16.89
C LEU A 92 4.01 -21.90 18.15
N GLY A 93 3.18 -20.90 18.47
CA GLY A 93 3.40 -19.97 19.58
C GLY A 93 4.51 -18.97 19.28
N ASN A 94 4.49 -17.83 19.98
CA ASN A 94 5.53 -16.79 19.87
C ASN A 94 6.69 -17.03 20.84
N SER A 95 7.02 -18.28 21.15
CA SER A 95 8.12 -18.59 22.07
C SER A 95 9.45 -18.39 21.36
N SER A 96 10.25 -17.42 21.83
CA SER A 96 11.63 -17.31 21.39
C SER A 96 12.40 -18.57 21.80
N LEU A 97 13.47 -18.86 21.06
CA LEU A 97 14.34 -20.00 21.36
C LEU A 97 14.91 -19.89 22.79
N ASP A 98 15.17 -18.67 23.25
CA ASP A 98 15.60 -18.36 24.61
C ASP A 98 14.53 -18.70 25.66
N THR A 99 13.26 -18.35 25.41
CA THR A 99 12.16 -18.72 26.31
C THR A 99 12.02 -20.23 26.41
N LEU A 100 12.12 -20.95 25.28
CA LEU A 100 12.04 -22.41 25.27
C LEU A 100 13.22 -23.05 26.01
N LEU A 101 14.43 -22.50 25.86
CA LEU A 101 15.61 -22.96 26.59
C LEU A 101 15.44 -22.78 28.10
N ALA A 102 14.97 -21.60 28.53
CA ALA A 102 14.72 -21.32 29.95
C ALA A 102 13.68 -22.29 30.54
N LEU A 103 12.55 -22.50 29.84
CA LEU A 103 11.52 -23.46 30.27
C LEU A 103 12.08 -24.88 30.38
N LEU A 104 12.88 -25.31 29.40
CA LEU A 104 13.48 -26.64 29.42
C LEU A 104 14.51 -26.80 30.55
N GLN A 105 15.24 -25.74 30.89
CA GLN A 105 16.15 -25.72 32.03
C GLN A 105 15.41 -25.83 33.36
N THR A 106 14.30 -25.10 33.55
CA THR A 106 13.45 -25.22 34.74
C THR A 106 12.91 -26.63 34.88
N GLU A 107 12.37 -27.20 33.81
CA GLU A 107 11.88 -28.58 33.79
C GLU A 107 13.00 -29.62 33.95
N GLY A 108 14.22 -29.32 33.49
CA GLY A 108 15.41 -30.12 33.71
C GLY A 108 15.84 -30.15 35.18
N ALA A 109 15.84 -29.00 35.85
CA ALA A 109 16.14 -28.89 37.28
C ALA A 109 15.08 -29.62 38.13
N LYS A 110 13.79 -29.46 37.78
CA LYS A 110 12.68 -30.12 38.47
C LYS A 110 12.78 -31.65 38.45
N ILE A 111 13.12 -32.25 37.31
CA ILE A 111 13.27 -33.71 37.23
C ILE A 111 14.53 -34.20 37.95
N GLU A 112 15.58 -33.38 38.02
CA GLU A 112 16.79 -33.71 38.78
C GLU A 112 16.50 -33.73 40.28
N GLU A 113 15.82 -32.70 40.78
CA GLU A 113 15.32 -32.64 42.17
C GLU A 113 14.37 -33.81 42.48
N GLU A 114 13.45 -34.16 41.57
CA GLU A 114 12.58 -35.32 41.76
C GLU A 114 13.37 -36.63 41.87
N THR A 115 14.42 -36.81 41.06
CA THR A 115 15.28 -38.00 41.16
C THR A 115 16.09 -38.02 42.46
N GLU A 116 16.52 -36.86 42.97
CA GLU A 116 17.22 -36.75 44.25
C GLU A 116 16.30 -37.08 45.43
N ASN A 117 15.10 -36.50 45.46
CA ASN A 117 14.08 -36.80 46.47
C ASN A 117 13.69 -38.29 46.49
N MET A 118 13.62 -38.93 45.31
CA MET A 118 13.38 -40.38 45.23
C MET A 118 14.53 -41.21 45.77
N ALA A 119 15.78 -40.78 45.55
CA ALA A 119 16.94 -41.45 46.11
C ALA A 119 16.95 -41.34 47.63
N ASP A 120 16.66 -40.15 48.18
CA ASP A 120 16.54 -39.94 49.62
C ASP A 120 15.42 -40.81 50.21
N SER A 121 14.24 -40.80 49.57
CA SER A 121 13.06 -41.61 49.96
C SER A 121 13.33 -43.13 49.93
N PHE A 122 14.27 -43.57 49.11
CA PHE A 122 14.69 -44.97 49.11
C PHE A 122 15.66 -45.27 50.26
N LEU A 123 16.59 -44.35 50.53
CA LEU A 123 17.60 -44.51 51.60
C LEU A 123 17.00 -44.46 53.01
N ASP A 124 15.95 -43.67 53.21
CA ASP A 124 15.18 -43.61 54.46
C ASP A 124 14.11 -44.72 54.57
N GLY A 125 14.01 -45.59 53.56
CA GLY A 125 13.16 -46.78 53.56
C GLY A 125 11.67 -46.52 53.32
N SER A 126 11.31 -45.30 52.89
CA SER A 126 9.93 -44.93 52.58
C SER A 126 9.46 -45.42 51.20
N LEU A 127 10.39 -45.84 50.33
CA LEU A 127 10.12 -46.35 48.98
C LEU A 127 10.60 -47.81 48.77
N PRO A 128 9.74 -48.74 48.32
CA PRO A 128 10.14 -50.12 48.04
C PRO A 128 11.12 -50.23 46.86
N LEU A 129 12.01 -51.23 46.91
CA LEU A 129 13.06 -51.45 45.89
C LEU A 129 12.51 -51.60 44.47
N ASP A 130 11.49 -52.44 44.28
CA ASP A 130 10.96 -52.70 42.93
C ASP A 130 10.35 -51.43 42.31
N SER A 131 9.65 -50.62 43.10
CA SER A 131 9.11 -49.32 42.66
C SER A 131 10.22 -48.32 42.36
N PHE A 132 11.27 -48.29 43.20
CA PHE A 132 12.41 -47.41 43.00
C PHE A 132 13.14 -47.73 41.69
N ILE A 133 13.43 -49.00 41.41
CA ILE A 133 14.19 -49.40 40.22
C ILE A 133 13.50 -48.91 38.93
N ASP A 134 12.20 -49.13 38.79
CA ASP A 134 11.46 -48.77 37.57
C ASP A 134 11.32 -47.25 37.42
N ASP A 135 10.83 -46.57 38.46
CA ASP A 135 10.54 -45.13 38.41
C ASP A 135 11.81 -44.28 38.36
N TYR A 136 12.82 -44.64 39.17
CA TYR A 136 14.07 -43.88 39.23
C TYR A 136 14.84 -44.01 37.92
N GLN A 137 14.95 -45.21 37.33
CA GLN A 137 15.61 -45.36 36.03
C GLN A 137 14.91 -44.54 34.96
N SER A 138 13.58 -44.63 34.87
CA SER A 138 12.79 -43.86 33.90
C SER A 138 13.02 -42.36 34.03
N LYS A 139 12.93 -41.81 35.25
CA LYS A 139 13.11 -40.38 35.51
C LYS A 139 14.57 -39.94 35.36
N ARG A 140 15.54 -40.76 35.75
CA ARG A 140 16.97 -40.47 35.58
C ARG A 140 17.36 -40.46 34.11
N THR A 141 16.84 -41.38 33.31
CA THR A 141 16.97 -41.36 31.85
C THR A 141 16.36 -40.08 31.27
N LEU A 142 15.17 -39.67 31.72
CA LEU A 142 14.55 -38.41 31.28
C LEU A 142 15.41 -37.18 31.67
N ALA A 143 15.98 -37.15 32.87
CA ALA A 143 16.86 -36.07 33.32
C ALA A 143 18.12 -35.96 32.43
N HIS A 144 18.79 -37.07 32.15
CA HIS A 144 19.93 -37.10 31.24
C HIS A 144 19.56 -36.66 29.81
N LEU A 145 18.40 -37.12 29.31
CA LEU A 145 17.90 -36.71 28.00
C LEU A 145 17.64 -35.19 27.94
N ARG A 146 17.00 -34.62 28.98
CA ARG A 146 16.76 -33.17 29.07
C ARG A 146 18.07 -32.39 29.12
N ARG A 147 19.09 -32.86 29.86
CA ARG A 147 20.42 -32.25 29.90
C ARG A 147 21.06 -32.15 28.51
N VAL A 148 21.05 -33.26 27.75
CA VAL A 148 21.56 -33.25 26.36
C VAL A 148 20.76 -32.30 25.47
N LYS A 149 19.43 -32.27 25.60
CA LYS A 149 18.58 -31.34 24.83
C LYS A 149 18.85 -29.87 25.19
N ILE A 150 19.10 -29.55 26.47
CA ILE A 150 19.48 -28.20 26.92
C ILE A 150 20.80 -27.79 26.29
N ASP A 151 21.82 -28.66 26.33
CA ASP A 151 23.13 -28.37 25.74
C ASP A 151 23.04 -28.11 24.24
N LYS A 152 22.23 -28.91 23.53
CA LYS A 152 21.99 -28.74 22.10
C LYS A 152 21.18 -27.50 21.76
N LEU A 153 20.14 -27.20 22.53
CA LEU A 153 19.35 -26.00 22.32
C LEU A 153 20.17 -24.74 22.63
N ARG A 154 21.02 -24.77 23.66
CA ARG A 154 21.98 -23.71 23.98
C ARG A 154 22.98 -23.49 22.84
N GLU A 155 23.49 -24.56 22.23
CA GLU A 155 24.36 -24.49 21.06
C GLU A 155 23.66 -23.78 19.87
N MET A 156 22.37 -24.10 19.63
CA MET A 156 21.56 -23.46 18.58
C MET A 156 21.27 -21.98 18.85
N VAL A 157 21.00 -21.61 20.11
CA VAL A 157 20.81 -20.20 20.50
C VAL A 157 22.10 -19.41 20.27
N LEU A 158 23.25 -19.95 20.67
CA LEU A 158 24.53 -19.25 20.61
C LEU A 158 25.08 -19.10 19.18
N LYS A 159 24.84 -20.10 18.32
CA LYS A 159 25.29 -20.10 16.92
C LYS A 159 24.30 -19.39 15.97
N GLY A 160 23.11 -19.03 16.46
CA GLY A 160 21.96 -18.75 15.60
C GLY A 160 21.45 -20.03 14.91
N VAL A 161 20.23 -20.00 14.35
CA VAL A 161 19.66 -21.15 13.61
C VAL A 161 20.43 -21.37 12.31
N HIS A 162 21.62 -21.98 12.39
CA HIS A 162 22.30 -22.56 11.26
C HIS A 162 21.86 -24.02 11.17
N LEU A 163 20.65 -24.23 10.63
CA LEU A 163 20.27 -25.55 10.14
C LEU A 163 21.35 -25.99 9.13
N PRO A 164 21.83 -27.24 9.13
CA PRO A 164 22.66 -27.72 8.03
C PRO A 164 21.78 -27.68 6.78
N GLN A 165 21.95 -26.62 6.00
CA GLN A 165 21.39 -26.48 4.67
C GLN A 165 21.95 -27.64 3.87
N GLY A 166 21.09 -28.60 3.51
CA GLY A 166 21.44 -29.69 2.62
C GLY A 166 22.07 -29.08 1.37
N SER A 167 23.28 -29.53 1.05
CA SER A 167 24.05 -29.09 -0.11
C SER A 167 23.27 -29.35 -1.40
N SER A 168 22.63 -28.32 -1.94
CA SER A 168 22.30 -28.25 -3.36
C SER A 168 23.41 -27.46 -4.03
N THR A 169 24.34 -28.21 -4.62
CA THR A 169 25.36 -27.76 -5.56
C THR A 169 24.67 -27.10 -6.76
N ASP A 170 24.97 -25.84 -7.04
CA ASP A 170 24.74 -25.23 -8.36
C ASP A 170 26.03 -24.50 -8.78
N PRO A 171 26.61 -24.79 -9.98
CA PRO A 171 27.93 -24.30 -10.33
C PRO A 171 27.89 -22.97 -11.09
N SER A 172 28.88 -22.13 -10.75
CA SER A 172 29.62 -21.21 -11.63
C SER A 172 28.94 -19.95 -12.17
N GLN A 173 29.42 -18.78 -11.69
CA GLN A 173 29.89 -17.73 -12.60
C GLN A 173 31.02 -16.88 -11.95
N PRO A 174 32.05 -16.42 -12.69
CA PRO A 174 33.32 -15.96 -12.10
C PRO A 174 33.30 -14.54 -11.54
N GLN A 175 34.07 -14.32 -10.48
CA GLN A 175 34.44 -13.00 -9.96
C GLN A 175 35.52 -12.37 -10.85
N GLU A 176 35.22 -11.22 -11.44
CA GLU A 176 36.22 -10.25 -11.90
C GLU A 176 36.30 -9.12 -10.86
N THR A 177 37.53 -8.83 -10.45
CA THR A 177 37.90 -7.83 -9.44
C THR A 177 37.91 -6.40 -10.00
N HIS A 178 37.94 -5.44 -9.07
CA HIS A 178 38.47 -4.07 -9.17
C HIS A 178 37.48 -2.90 -9.07
N ASN A 179 37.42 -2.35 -7.85
CA ASN A 179 37.49 -0.93 -7.46
C ASN A 179 37.37 0.14 -8.57
N SER A 180 36.34 1.00 -8.49
CA SER A 180 36.48 2.45 -8.20
C SER A 180 35.22 3.26 -8.50
N SER A 181 34.86 4.08 -7.52
CA SER A 181 34.38 5.48 -7.59
C SER A 181 33.56 5.99 -8.80
N ALA A 182 32.38 6.51 -8.45
CA ALA A 182 31.72 7.72 -8.97
C ALA A 182 30.62 7.59 -10.05
N PRO A 183 29.63 8.52 -10.03
CA PRO A 183 28.24 8.26 -10.43
C PRO A 183 27.87 8.75 -11.83
N PHE A 184 26.67 8.34 -12.23
CA PHE A 184 26.03 8.44 -13.54
C PHE A 184 25.91 9.86 -14.15
N GLN A 185 26.44 9.95 -15.38
CA GLN A 185 25.85 10.43 -16.64
C GLN A 185 25.17 11.82 -16.74
N ARG A 186 25.72 12.65 -17.64
CA ARG A 186 24.95 13.57 -18.53
C ARG A 186 25.61 13.62 -19.90
N LEU A 187 24.82 13.47 -20.96
CA LEU A 187 25.12 14.07 -22.27
C LEU A 187 23.96 14.96 -22.70
N ALA A 188 24.33 16.11 -23.25
CA ALA A 188 23.52 17.29 -23.50
C ALA A 188 22.94 17.33 -24.92
N ASN A 189 21.82 18.06 -25.06
CA ASN A 189 21.38 18.91 -26.19
C ASN A 189 19.94 19.36 -25.87
N GLY A 190 19.44 20.60 -26.00
CA GLY A 190 19.99 21.92 -26.33
C GLY A 190 18.82 22.94 -26.34
N SER A 191 18.93 24.00 -25.51
CA SER A 191 18.32 25.36 -25.60
C SER A 191 16.79 25.58 -25.55
N PRO A 192 16.28 26.81 -25.33
CA PRO A 192 16.20 27.46 -24.01
C PRO A 192 14.78 28.02 -23.70
N ALA A 193 14.30 27.91 -22.46
CA ALA A 193 13.08 28.63 -22.07
C ALA A 193 13.04 29.00 -20.58
N HIS A 194 13.24 30.30 -20.36
CA HIS A 194 12.57 31.18 -19.39
C HIS A 194 12.22 30.64 -17.99
N VAL A 195 12.95 31.14 -17.00
CA VAL A 195 12.60 31.11 -15.58
C VAL A 195 11.27 31.86 -15.37
N ARG A 196 10.31 31.25 -14.67
CA ARG A 196 9.20 31.95 -14.00
C ARG A 196 9.00 31.37 -12.60
N PRO A 197 8.90 32.20 -11.54
CA PRO A 197 8.75 31.70 -10.17
C PRO A 197 7.31 31.25 -9.88
N ALA A 198 7.19 30.31 -8.95
CA ALA A 198 5.93 29.80 -8.42
C ALA A 198 5.12 30.89 -7.71
N PRO A 199 3.78 30.94 -7.85
CA PRO A 199 2.95 31.76 -6.99
C PRO A 199 2.48 30.95 -5.77
N THR A 200 2.74 31.57 -4.64
CA THR A 200 2.22 31.37 -3.29
C THR A 200 0.70 31.16 -3.28
N SER A 201 0.25 30.23 -2.43
CA SER A 201 -1.16 30.02 -2.09
C SER A 201 -1.81 31.33 -1.59
N GLN A 202 -2.72 31.88 -2.36
CA GLN A 202 -3.73 32.81 -1.86
C GLN A 202 -5.12 32.27 -2.19
N ALA A 203 -5.90 32.07 -1.13
CA ALA A 203 -7.32 31.80 -1.20
C ALA A 203 -8.02 33.00 -1.85
N SER A 204 -8.68 32.78 -2.99
CA SER A 204 -9.66 33.70 -3.53
C SER A 204 -10.99 32.97 -3.61
N ALA A 205 -11.92 33.44 -2.78
CA ALA A 205 -13.32 33.03 -2.80
C ALA A 205 -13.94 33.47 -4.14
N MET A 206 -14.44 32.50 -4.92
CA MET A 206 -15.29 32.79 -6.07
C MET A 206 -16.76 32.70 -5.64
N PRO A 207 -17.61 33.66 -6.05
CA PRO A 207 -19.03 33.62 -5.74
C PRO A 207 -19.73 32.54 -6.58
N TYR A 208 -20.48 31.67 -5.89
CA TYR A 208 -21.38 30.68 -6.47
C TYR A 208 -22.44 31.34 -7.36
N ASN A 209 -22.63 30.83 -8.58
CA ASN A 209 -23.83 31.05 -9.38
C ASN A 209 -24.64 29.74 -9.40
N PRO A 210 -25.87 29.68 -8.87
CA PRO A 210 -26.63 28.44 -8.78
C PRO A 210 -27.68 28.39 -9.89
N GLN A 211 -27.39 27.70 -11.01
CA GLN A 211 -28.43 27.07 -11.83
C GLN A 211 -27.82 26.22 -12.95
N SER A 212 -28.03 24.91 -12.88
CA SER A 212 -28.52 24.08 -14.00
C SER A 212 -28.64 22.60 -13.57
N THR A 213 -29.90 22.21 -13.35
CA THR A 213 -30.54 20.93 -13.68
C THR A 213 -29.69 19.65 -13.75
N SER A 214 -29.91 18.78 -12.76
CA SER A 214 -29.57 17.37 -12.74
C SER A 214 -30.34 16.57 -13.81
N ALA A 215 -29.62 15.78 -14.62
CA ALA A 215 -30.17 14.63 -15.33
C ALA A 215 -29.40 13.37 -14.88
N PRO A 216 -30.06 12.31 -14.37
CA PRO A 216 -29.37 11.09 -13.99
C PRO A 216 -29.22 10.15 -15.19
N LEU A 217 -27.97 9.79 -15.50
CA LEU A 217 -27.65 8.65 -16.36
C LEU A 217 -27.65 7.36 -15.53
N PRO A 218 -28.26 6.25 -15.99
CA PRO A 218 -28.22 4.98 -15.28
C PRO A 218 -26.90 4.24 -15.61
N ASN A 219 -25.89 4.36 -14.74
CA ASN A 219 -24.73 3.48 -14.80
C ASN A 219 -25.08 2.14 -14.15
N THR A 220 -25.30 1.11 -14.97
CA THR A 220 -25.35 -0.28 -14.51
C THR A 220 -23.93 -0.83 -14.55
N VAL A 221 -23.25 -0.86 -13.41
CA VAL A 221 -22.00 -1.59 -13.23
C VAL A 221 -22.30 -2.83 -12.37
N PRO A 222 -21.93 -4.05 -12.78
CA PRO A 222 -22.05 -5.22 -11.91
C PRO A 222 -21.17 -5.03 -10.67
N SER A 223 -21.78 -5.10 -9.50
CA SER A 223 -21.10 -5.07 -8.21
C SER A 223 -20.26 -6.35 -8.05
N TYR A 224 -18.97 -6.28 -8.36
CA TYR A 224 -18.00 -7.21 -7.79
C TYR A 224 -17.68 -6.73 -6.39
N SER A 225 -18.50 -7.20 -5.44
CA SER A 225 -18.28 -7.02 -4.01
C SER A 225 -17.08 -7.86 -3.58
N CYS A 226 -15.87 -7.29 -3.66
CA CYS A 226 -14.81 -7.67 -2.74
C CYS A 226 -14.92 -6.72 -1.53
N PRO A 227 -15.11 -7.22 -0.30
CA PRO A 227 -15.19 -6.36 0.87
C PRO A 227 -13.90 -5.54 0.99
N HIS A 228 -14.08 -4.22 1.10
CA HIS A 228 -13.03 -3.25 1.32
C HIS A 228 -12.23 -3.63 2.60
N PRO A 229 -10.90 -3.44 2.66
CA PRO A 229 -10.15 -3.72 3.87
C PRO A 229 -10.63 -2.77 4.97
N GLN A 230 -11.16 -3.32 6.06
CA GLN A 230 -11.32 -2.57 7.30
C GLN A 230 -9.95 -2.02 7.71
N ALA A 231 -9.90 -0.74 8.02
CA ALA A 231 -8.74 -0.12 8.63
C ALA A 231 -8.35 -0.91 9.90
N LEU A 232 -7.07 -1.25 10.02
CA LEU A 232 -6.47 -1.77 11.24
C LEU A 232 -6.87 -0.89 12.44
N PRO A 233 -7.31 -1.46 13.56
CA PRO A 233 -7.47 -0.70 14.79
C PRO A 233 -6.13 -0.11 15.19
N GLN A 234 -6.05 1.23 15.26
CA GLN A 234 -4.94 1.91 15.90
C GLN A 234 -4.91 1.55 17.38
N GLU A 235 -3.77 1.05 17.86
CA GLU A 235 -3.49 0.95 19.28
C GLU A 235 -3.56 2.35 19.94
N PRO A 236 -4.12 2.48 21.16
CA PRO A 236 -4.12 3.75 21.89
C PRO A 236 -2.68 4.18 22.24
N GLY A 237 -2.35 5.41 21.88
CA GLY A 237 -1.01 5.98 22.00
C GLY A 237 -0.39 5.86 23.39
N ALA A 238 0.89 5.50 23.41
CA ALA A 238 1.76 5.66 24.56
C ALA A 238 1.91 7.15 24.88
N GLY A 239 1.25 7.58 25.96
CA GLY A 239 1.40 8.92 26.54
C GLY A 239 2.85 9.14 26.97
N LEU A 240 3.43 10.24 26.49
CA LEU A 240 4.69 10.78 27.00
C LEU A 240 4.53 11.16 28.48
N PRO A 241 5.51 10.88 29.37
CA PRO A 241 5.44 11.31 30.76
C PRO A 241 5.68 12.84 30.87
N PRO A 242 5.02 13.53 31.82
CA PRO A 242 5.22 14.96 32.00
C PRO A 242 6.59 15.25 32.60
N ARG A 243 7.33 16.12 31.92
CA ARG A 243 8.62 16.69 32.35
C ARG A 243 8.39 17.62 33.55
N ALA A 244 8.92 17.24 34.71
CA ALA A 244 8.94 18.09 35.90
C ALA A 244 9.73 19.38 35.63
N GLY A 245 9.06 20.52 35.81
CA GLY A 245 9.66 21.84 35.74
C GLY A 245 10.39 22.18 37.03
N PHE A 246 11.63 22.66 36.89
CA PHE A 246 12.39 23.32 37.96
C PHE A 246 11.72 24.65 38.32
N ILE A 247 11.43 24.86 39.61
CA ILE A 247 11.19 26.18 40.18
C ILE A 247 12.44 26.57 40.97
N ILE A 248 12.99 27.71 40.59
CA ILE A 248 14.12 28.39 41.21
C ILE A 248 13.59 29.12 42.46
N GLN A 249 14.29 29.00 43.59
CA GLN A 249 14.35 30.00 44.66
C GLN A 249 15.76 30.58 44.67
#